data_AF-A0A3D2C1W9-F1
#
_entry.id   AF-A0A3D2C1W9-F1
#
_cell.length_a   1.000
_cell.length_b   1.000
_cell.length_c   1.000
_cell.angle_alpha   90.00
_cell.angle_beta   90.00
_cell.angle_gamma   90.00
#
_symmetry.space_group_name_H-M   'P 1'
#
loop_
_entity.id
_entity.type
_entity.pdbx_description
1 polymer ?
#
loop_
_entity_poly.entity_id
_entity_poly.type
_entity_poly.pdbx_seq_one_letter_code
_entity_poly.pdbx_strand_id
1 'polypeptide(L)'
;MCRPVNTRHRGHFQRSRSLLLAAAMGLGCTGSSEPPVQRAVAVAPTNAAKSSTASPGLHWFLPDGMRADPDVFDVFQWAEEGRMPNLHALMQRGTYGWSIPTFPTHTPTNFATLLTGAPPEVHGVADGPMRVEGGPLARPSIGGFSSSARLVPAAWSLLEDTGRKVVVLSMPGSTPPELANGVTIRGRWGGWGADFPALLFENADPERQRSLGRLSRLFMLSTELTRFVTPELTAPDAPSYDKGARYSAKLDVYGHEVLAQGVDQDGNGSTDAITFRHEQAGDPGETTSTLSPGEWSAWVPATLDWKAQEVPSALRFHVVRLGDGQDFRIRILVDTLNDTVTQPAREADALRADAGPMVDFVDNFPAQLIHYPEDQSTFLQEARMSWEWHRRAVASLYERHQPGAVFHNIYTPNQMLTSRWWMGFVDPKSRRYGDVDEATRARLWS
;
A
#
# COMPACT_ATOMS: atom_id res chain seq x y z
N MET A 1 3.46 35.35 -4.28
CA MET A 1 3.23 36.19 -5.46
C MET A 1 3.11 35.29 -6.69
N CYS A 2 1.88 35.01 -7.14
CA CYS A 2 1.66 34.24 -8.36
C CYS A 2 1.82 35.16 -9.58
N ARG A 3 2.71 34.80 -10.51
CA ARG A 3 2.76 35.43 -11.85
C ARG A 3 2.07 34.50 -12.85
N PRO A 4 1.19 35.00 -13.73
CA PRO A 4 0.59 34.19 -14.78
C PRO A 4 1.59 33.99 -15.94
N VAL A 5 1.62 32.77 -16.48
CA VAL A 5 2.37 32.40 -17.68
C VAL A 5 1.64 32.92 -18.92
N ASN A 6 2.32 33.74 -19.71
CA ASN A 6 1.78 34.38 -20.90
C ASN A 6 2.03 33.46 -22.12
N THR A 7 0.97 32.93 -22.72
CA THR A 7 1.03 32.16 -23.97
C THR A 7 1.32 33.10 -25.16
N ARG A 8 2.51 32.97 -25.76
CA ARG A 8 2.82 33.63 -27.04
C ARG A 8 2.52 32.70 -28.20
N HIS A 9 1.51 33.06 -28.99
CA HIS A 9 1.33 32.62 -30.37
C HIS A 9 2.59 32.94 -31.20
N ARG A 10 3.09 31.94 -31.93
CA ARG A 10 3.96 32.16 -33.10
C ARG A 10 3.21 31.74 -34.36
N GLY A 11 3.11 32.70 -35.28
CA GLY A 11 2.45 32.56 -36.56
C GLY A 11 3.25 31.75 -37.58
N HIS A 12 2.46 31.20 -38.50
CA HIS A 12 2.70 30.76 -39.86
C HIS A 12 4.13 30.76 -40.42
N PHE A 13 4.52 29.58 -40.92
CA PHE A 13 5.26 29.46 -42.18
C PHE A 13 4.54 28.45 -43.08
N GLN A 14 4.01 28.95 -44.21
CA GLN A 14 3.52 28.15 -45.32
C GLN A 14 4.69 27.48 -46.05
N ARG A 15 4.56 26.18 -46.36
CA ARG A 15 5.06 25.60 -47.61
C ARG A 15 4.07 24.56 -48.14
N SER A 16 3.58 24.83 -49.34
CA SER A 16 2.73 23.95 -50.16
C SER A 16 3.53 22.85 -50.84
N ARG A 17 2.85 21.71 -51.08
CA ARG A 17 3.02 20.63 -52.10
C ARG A 17 2.79 19.28 -51.41
N SER A 18 2.03 18.31 -51.89
CA SER A 18 1.16 18.15 -53.06
C SER A 18 0.21 16.99 -52.74
N LEU A 19 -0.95 16.97 -53.40
CA LEU A 19 -1.92 15.89 -53.39
C LEU A 19 -1.30 14.53 -53.75
N LEU A 20 -1.75 13.47 -53.08
CA LEU A 20 -2.06 12.20 -53.73
C LEU A 20 -3.17 11.48 -52.96
N LEU A 21 -4.33 11.42 -53.60
CA LEU A 21 -5.50 10.64 -53.25
C LEU A 21 -5.31 9.26 -53.89
N ALA A 22 -5.46 8.17 -53.13
CA ALA A 22 -5.72 6.86 -53.70
C ALA A 22 -6.67 6.10 -52.76
N ALA A 23 -7.86 5.84 -53.27
CA ALA A 23 -8.92 5.08 -52.61
C ALA A 23 -8.78 3.57 -52.92
N ALA A 24 -9.10 2.78 -51.89
CA ALA A 24 -9.67 1.43 -51.84
C ALA A 24 -9.58 0.50 -53.07
N MET A 25 -9.14 -0.74 -52.81
CA MET A 25 -9.87 -1.97 -53.18
C MET A 25 -9.37 -3.16 -52.35
N GLY A 26 -10.31 -3.96 -51.86
CA GLY A 26 -10.07 -5.12 -51.02
C GLY A 26 -9.87 -6.43 -51.79
N LEU A 27 -9.35 -7.42 -51.06
CA LEU A 27 -9.39 -8.89 -51.22
C LEU A 27 -8.87 -9.39 -49.85
N GLY A 28 -9.54 -10.18 -49.02
CA GLY A 28 -10.37 -11.34 -49.30
C GLY A 28 -9.49 -12.59 -49.29
N CYS A 29 -9.22 -13.20 -48.11
CA CYS A 29 -9.09 -14.66 -47.91
C CYS A 29 -8.74 -15.06 -46.45
N THR A 30 -9.66 -15.84 -45.87
CA THR A 30 -9.47 -17.09 -45.08
C THR A 30 -8.58 -17.11 -43.81
N GLY A 31 -9.26 -17.11 -42.66
CA GLY A 31 -9.40 -18.31 -41.82
C GLY A 31 -8.18 -18.85 -41.08
N SER A 32 -7.97 -18.41 -39.84
CA SER A 32 -7.32 -19.19 -38.78
C SER A 32 -7.98 -18.86 -37.44
N SER A 33 -8.55 -19.90 -36.81
CA SER A 33 -9.26 -19.83 -35.53
C SER A 33 -8.28 -19.75 -34.35
N GLU A 34 -8.17 -18.59 -33.73
CA GLU A 34 -7.60 -18.42 -32.39
C GLU A 34 -8.67 -18.64 -31.32
N PRO A 35 -8.31 -19.16 -30.12
CA PRO A 35 -9.27 -19.39 -29.04
C PRO A 35 -9.76 -18.05 -28.46
N PRO A 36 -10.96 -18.00 -27.85
CA PRO A 36 -11.58 -16.74 -27.46
C PRO A 36 -10.82 -16.13 -26.27
N VAL A 37 -10.14 -15.02 -26.52
CA VAL A 37 -9.74 -14.06 -25.49
C VAL A 37 -11.02 -13.55 -24.85
N GLN A 38 -11.26 -13.90 -23.59
CA GLN A 38 -12.32 -13.31 -22.77
C GLN A 38 -12.07 -11.81 -22.68
N ARG A 39 -12.76 -11.03 -23.52
CA ARG A 39 -12.88 -9.59 -23.34
C ARG A 39 -13.53 -9.36 -21.99
N ALA A 40 -12.82 -8.64 -21.12
CA ALA A 40 -13.39 -8.09 -19.90
C ALA A 40 -14.69 -7.37 -20.27
N VAL A 41 -15.82 -7.92 -19.81
CA VAL A 41 -17.12 -7.27 -19.92
C VAL A 41 -17.01 -6.02 -19.05
N ALA A 42 -17.00 -4.85 -19.70
CA ALA A 42 -17.19 -3.59 -19.02
C ALA A 42 -18.53 -3.66 -18.29
N VAL A 43 -18.48 -3.83 -16.97
CA VAL A 43 -19.65 -3.71 -16.11
C VAL A 43 -20.08 -2.25 -16.21
N ALA A 44 -21.18 -2.02 -16.93
CA ALA A 44 -21.84 -0.71 -16.93
C ALA A 44 -22.12 -0.31 -15.47
N PRO A 45 -21.90 0.96 -15.09
CA PRO A 45 -22.21 1.39 -13.73
C PRO A 45 -23.70 1.17 -13.52
N THR A 46 -24.04 0.19 -12.67
CA THR A 46 -25.38 0.04 -12.14
C THR A 46 -25.73 1.34 -11.45
N ASN A 47 -26.89 1.90 -11.78
CA ASN A 47 -27.43 3.10 -11.17
C ASN A 47 -27.45 2.93 -9.65
N ALA A 48 -26.39 3.37 -8.98
CA ALA A 48 -26.37 3.56 -7.55
C ALA A 48 -27.43 4.61 -7.25
N ALA A 49 -28.37 4.23 -6.38
CA ALA A 49 -29.34 5.15 -5.81
C ALA A 49 -28.60 6.42 -5.35
N LYS A 50 -29.14 7.59 -5.71
CA LYS A 50 -28.64 8.89 -5.23
C LYS A 50 -28.80 8.95 -3.71
N SER A 51 -27.82 8.42 -2.99
CA SER A 51 -27.56 8.78 -1.60
C SER A 51 -27.11 10.23 -1.63
N SER A 52 -27.89 11.12 -1.02
CA SER A 52 -27.50 12.51 -0.80
C SER A 52 -26.38 12.52 0.25
N THR A 53 -25.16 12.21 -0.17
CA THR A 53 -23.99 12.38 0.67
C THR A 53 -23.68 13.87 0.73
N ALA A 54 -23.81 14.46 1.91
CA ALA A 54 -23.28 15.80 2.15
C ALA A 54 -21.80 15.78 1.78
N SER A 55 -21.43 16.49 0.71
CA SER A 55 -20.01 16.68 0.37
C SER A 55 -19.36 17.47 1.50
N PRO A 56 -18.21 17.04 2.03
CA PRO A 56 -17.51 17.85 3.01
C PRO A 56 -17.17 19.20 2.38
N GLY A 57 -17.08 20.22 3.22
CA GLY A 57 -16.54 21.51 2.79
C GLY A 57 -15.08 21.41 2.36
N LEU A 58 -14.36 20.37 2.83
CA LEU A 58 -12.96 20.10 2.49
C LEU A 58 -12.67 18.58 2.48
N HIS A 59 -12.12 18.07 1.39
CA HIS A 59 -11.40 16.79 1.37
C HIS A 59 -9.96 17.06 0.96
N TRP A 60 -9.04 16.96 1.91
CA TRP A 60 -7.61 17.11 1.68
C TRP A 60 -6.94 15.74 1.54
N PHE A 61 -6.75 15.33 0.28
CA PHE A 61 -6.05 14.10 -0.08
C PHE A 61 -4.55 14.37 -0.28
N LEU A 62 -3.71 13.74 0.52
CA LEU A 62 -2.26 13.98 0.62
C LEU A 62 -1.50 12.67 0.39
N PRO A 63 -1.37 12.16 -0.84
CA PRO A 63 -0.57 10.97 -1.11
C PRO A 63 0.93 11.23 -0.86
N ASP A 64 1.62 10.29 -0.23
CA ASP A 64 3.06 10.41 0.02
C ASP A 64 3.87 10.22 -1.28
N GLY A 65 5.03 10.87 -1.35
CA GLY A 65 6.05 10.62 -2.38
C GLY A 65 5.68 11.03 -3.82
N MET A 66 4.60 11.79 -4.02
CA MET A 66 4.19 12.23 -5.35
C MET A 66 5.07 13.38 -5.85
N ARG A 67 5.97 13.07 -6.79
CA ARG A 67 6.88 14.04 -7.38
C ARG A 67 6.25 14.75 -8.58
N ALA A 68 6.43 16.06 -8.68
CA ALA A 68 5.91 16.90 -9.75
C ALA A 68 6.93 17.99 -10.18
N ASP A 69 8.21 17.63 -10.11
CA ASP A 69 9.33 18.51 -10.44
C ASP A 69 9.52 18.54 -11.97
N PRO A 70 9.27 19.66 -12.66
CA PRO A 70 9.28 19.72 -14.12
C PRO A 70 10.63 19.39 -14.76
N ASP A 71 11.74 19.53 -14.02
CA ASP A 71 13.08 19.29 -14.56
C ASP A 71 13.52 17.84 -14.40
N VAL A 72 13.01 17.16 -13.37
CA VAL A 72 13.42 15.79 -13.03
C VAL A 72 12.32 14.77 -13.31
N PHE A 73 11.11 15.00 -12.82
CA PHE A 73 9.99 14.08 -12.91
C PHE A 73 8.66 14.83 -12.76
N ASP A 74 7.89 14.89 -13.85
CA ASP A 74 6.62 15.60 -13.89
C ASP A 74 5.44 14.63 -14.07
N VAL A 75 4.74 14.35 -12.97
CA VAL A 75 3.52 13.55 -12.99
C VAL A 75 2.40 14.20 -13.83
N PHE A 76 2.41 15.53 -14.01
CA PHE A 76 1.41 16.22 -14.81
C PHE A 76 1.59 15.93 -16.31
N GLN A 77 2.82 15.70 -16.77
CA GLN A 77 3.08 15.27 -18.14
C GLN A 77 2.34 13.95 -18.45
N TRP A 78 2.38 12.99 -17.54
CA TRP A 78 1.68 11.71 -17.72
C TRP A 78 0.15 11.87 -17.75
N ALA A 79 -0.39 12.84 -17.02
CA ALA A 79 -1.80 13.17 -17.11
C ALA A 79 -2.17 13.74 -18.49
N GLU A 80 -1.37 14.65 -19.04
CA GLU A 80 -1.57 15.20 -20.40
C GLU A 80 -1.40 14.14 -21.50
N GLU A 81 -0.53 13.15 -21.29
CA GLU A 81 -0.37 11.99 -22.18
C GLU A 81 -1.51 10.97 -22.06
N GLY A 82 -2.51 11.20 -21.20
CA GLY A 82 -3.66 10.32 -21.01
C GLY A 82 -3.39 9.09 -20.12
N ARG A 83 -2.22 9.00 -19.48
CA ARG A 83 -1.82 7.87 -18.62
C ARG A 83 -2.40 7.95 -17.21
N MET A 84 -2.81 9.14 -16.77
CA MET A 84 -3.43 9.37 -15.47
C MET A 84 -4.78 10.09 -15.62
N PRO A 85 -5.83 9.39 -16.08
CA PRO A 85 -7.09 10.02 -16.49
C PRO A 85 -7.80 10.77 -15.35
N ASN A 86 -7.72 10.25 -14.12
CA ASN A 86 -8.30 10.92 -12.95
C ASN A 86 -7.56 12.22 -12.60
N LEU A 87 -6.22 12.21 -12.68
CA LEU A 87 -5.41 13.40 -12.45
C LEU A 87 -5.65 14.44 -13.56
N HIS A 88 -5.71 14.00 -14.81
CA HIS A 88 -6.05 14.87 -15.94
C HIS A 88 -7.42 15.54 -15.74
N ALA A 89 -8.43 14.77 -15.31
CA ALA A 89 -9.74 15.32 -15.03
C ALA A 89 -9.75 16.33 -13.87
N LEU A 90 -8.87 16.19 -12.87
CA LEU A 90 -8.69 17.18 -11.81
C LEU A 90 -8.00 18.45 -12.34
N MET A 91 -6.97 18.30 -13.17
CA MET A 91 -6.26 19.42 -13.80
C MET A 91 -7.19 20.27 -14.67
N GLN A 92 -8.08 19.64 -15.45
CA GLN A 92 -9.02 20.34 -16.35
C GLN A 92 -10.13 21.10 -15.61
N ARG A 93 -10.52 20.66 -14.41
CA ARG A 93 -11.64 21.22 -13.66
C ARG A 93 -11.21 22.09 -12.47
N GLY A 94 -9.92 22.11 -12.17
CA GLY A 94 -9.36 22.76 -10.98
C GLY A 94 -8.20 23.67 -11.30
N THR A 95 -7.37 23.91 -10.29
CA THR A 95 -6.07 24.58 -10.44
C THR A 95 -5.00 23.61 -9.99
N TYR A 96 -3.91 23.53 -10.74
CA TYR A 96 -2.80 22.63 -10.44
C TYR A 96 -1.47 23.37 -10.58
N GLY A 97 -0.46 22.78 -9.97
CA GLY A 97 0.92 23.25 -9.96
C GLY A 97 1.74 22.38 -9.04
N TRP A 98 3.04 22.64 -8.99
CA TRP A 98 3.97 21.97 -8.09
C TRP A 98 4.32 22.90 -6.92
N SER A 99 4.72 22.30 -5.80
CA SER A 99 5.20 23.01 -4.62
C SER A 99 6.66 22.65 -4.34
N ILE A 100 7.39 23.60 -3.76
CA ILE A 100 8.74 23.35 -3.25
C ILE A 100 8.61 22.81 -1.82
N PRO A 101 9.18 21.63 -1.51
CA PRO A 101 9.20 21.13 -0.14
C PRO A 101 10.05 22.02 0.76
N THR A 102 9.80 21.95 2.07
CA THR A 102 10.68 22.59 3.04
C THR A 102 11.98 21.79 3.21
N PHE A 103 13.04 22.46 3.67
CA PHE A 103 14.26 21.81 4.10
C PHE A 103 14.22 21.51 5.61
N PRO A 104 14.64 20.32 6.08
CA PRO A 104 15.05 19.16 5.28
C PRO A 104 13.87 18.50 4.56
N THR A 105 14.12 17.95 3.37
CA THR A 105 13.11 17.34 2.50
C THR A 105 12.70 15.95 2.96
N HIS A 106 12.57 15.76 4.27
CA HIS A 106 12.15 14.52 4.90
C HIS A 106 10.62 14.51 5.06
N THR A 107 10.03 13.33 4.96
CA THR A 107 8.57 13.12 5.06
C THR A 107 7.95 13.75 6.33
N PRO A 108 8.43 13.48 7.57
CA PRO A 108 7.77 14.02 8.77
C PRO A 108 7.78 15.55 8.80
N THR A 109 8.91 16.16 8.41
CA THR A 109 9.09 17.62 8.30
C THR A 109 8.09 18.23 7.32
N ASN A 110 7.98 17.67 6.11
CA ASN A 110 7.12 18.21 5.07
C ASN A 110 5.63 18.00 5.36
N PHE A 111 5.24 16.87 5.96
CA PHE A 111 3.88 16.68 6.46
C PHE A 111 3.55 17.70 7.56
N ALA A 112 4.44 17.90 8.53
CA ALA A 112 4.23 18.91 9.57
C ALA A 112 4.10 20.32 8.99
N THR A 113 4.93 20.70 8.01
CA THR A 113 4.80 21.99 7.31
C THR A 113 3.47 22.10 6.55
N LEU A 114 3.08 21.08 5.79
CA LEU A 114 1.80 21.06 5.05
C LEU A 114 0.60 21.22 5.99
N LEU A 115 0.63 20.53 7.13
CA LEU A 115 -0.50 20.46 8.05
C LEU A 115 -0.60 21.65 9.00
N THR A 116 0.49 22.37 9.23
CA THR A 116 0.51 23.54 10.14
C THR A 116 0.61 24.87 9.40
N GLY A 117 1.06 24.86 8.14
CA GLY A 117 1.39 26.07 7.39
C GLY A 117 2.62 26.81 7.92
N ALA A 118 3.39 26.20 8.83
CA ALA A 118 4.56 26.78 9.48
C ALA A 118 5.86 26.08 9.01
N PRO A 119 7.03 26.71 9.14
CA PRO A 119 8.30 26.06 8.84
C PRO A 119 8.83 25.22 10.04
N PRO A 120 9.86 24.38 9.86
CA PRO A 120 10.38 23.48 10.90
C PRO A 120 10.82 24.16 12.19
N GLU A 121 11.32 25.39 12.11
CA GLU A 121 11.72 26.19 13.27
C GLU A 121 10.53 26.60 14.15
N VAL A 122 9.32 26.59 13.60
CA VAL A 122 8.09 26.96 14.30
C VAL A 122 7.32 25.72 14.76
N HIS A 123 7.09 24.76 13.86
CA HIS A 123 6.36 23.54 14.26
C HIS A 123 7.24 22.52 14.99
N GLY A 124 8.56 22.68 14.98
CA GLY A 124 9.51 21.87 15.77
C GLY A 124 9.84 20.48 15.21
N VAL A 125 9.39 20.15 13.99
CA VAL A 125 9.58 18.81 13.39
C VAL A 125 10.65 18.88 12.30
N ALA A 126 11.89 18.55 12.64
CA ALA A 126 13.03 18.57 11.73
C ALA A 126 13.41 17.20 11.11
N ASP A 127 13.00 16.07 11.68
CA ASP A 127 13.30 14.73 11.14
C ASP A 127 12.37 13.64 11.73
N GLY A 128 12.54 12.38 11.33
CA GLY A 128 11.89 11.21 11.92
C GLY A 128 12.34 11.01 13.38
N PRO A 129 13.61 10.71 13.67
CA PRO A 129 14.11 10.70 15.04
C PRO A 129 14.70 12.08 15.40
N MET A 130 14.11 12.76 16.38
CA MET A 130 14.58 14.08 16.82
C MET A 130 14.96 14.09 18.28
N ARG A 131 15.99 14.85 18.63
CA ARG A 131 16.26 15.20 20.03
C ARG A 131 15.51 16.49 20.38
N VAL A 132 14.95 16.51 21.58
CA VAL A 132 14.35 17.72 22.14
C VAL A 132 15.48 18.58 22.71
N GLU A 133 15.56 19.83 22.27
CA GLU A 133 16.54 20.79 22.78
C GLU A 133 16.42 20.94 24.31
N GLY A 134 17.56 21.03 24.99
CA GLY A 134 17.62 21.04 26.46
C GLY A 134 17.37 19.69 27.14
N GLY A 135 16.98 18.65 26.41
CA GLY A 135 16.84 17.29 26.93
C GLY A 135 18.18 16.59 27.18
N PRO A 136 18.28 15.69 28.18
CA PRO A 136 19.50 14.93 28.41
C PRO A 136 19.77 13.96 27.26
N LEU A 137 21.05 13.67 26.96
CA LEU A 137 21.45 12.78 25.86
C LEU A 137 20.89 11.35 25.97
N ALA A 138 20.63 10.90 27.20
CA ALA A 138 20.03 9.61 27.52
C ALA A 138 18.52 9.54 27.23
N ARG A 139 17.85 10.67 27.00
CA ARG A 139 16.44 10.70 26.63
C ARG A 139 16.28 10.10 25.22
N PRO A 140 15.33 9.18 25.01
CA PRO A 140 15.01 8.68 23.67
C PRO A 140 14.59 9.82 22.73
N SER A 141 14.86 9.65 21.44
CA SER A 141 14.38 10.57 20.42
C SER A 141 12.85 10.59 20.38
N ILE A 142 12.27 11.77 20.14
CA ILE A 142 10.86 11.88 19.77
C ILE A 142 10.70 11.59 18.28
N GLY A 143 9.66 10.83 17.92
CA GLY A 143 9.32 10.56 16.53
C GLY A 143 8.62 11.76 15.89
N GLY A 144 9.14 12.34 14.82
CA GLY A 144 8.53 13.45 14.08
C GLY A 144 7.22 13.11 13.38
N PHE A 145 6.89 11.82 13.27
CA PHE A 145 5.56 11.36 12.87
C PHE A 145 4.56 11.26 14.03
N SER A 146 4.96 11.58 15.25
CA SER A 146 4.06 11.72 16.39
C SER A 146 3.41 13.10 16.35
N SER A 147 2.10 13.17 16.64
CA SER A 147 1.39 14.43 16.81
C SER A 147 2.02 15.28 17.92
N SER A 148 2.47 14.64 19.00
CA SER A 148 3.13 15.28 20.14
C SER A 148 4.52 15.85 19.83
N ALA A 149 5.06 15.61 18.63
CA ALA A 149 6.32 16.21 18.20
C ALA A 149 6.13 17.64 17.70
N ARG A 150 4.91 18.04 17.31
CA ARG A 150 4.63 19.39 16.84
C ARG A 150 4.45 20.35 18.02
N LEU A 151 4.96 21.57 17.86
CA LEU A 151 4.80 22.67 18.82
C LEU A 151 3.55 23.52 18.54
N VAL A 152 2.91 23.33 17.39
CA VAL A 152 1.73 24.10 16.95
C VAL A 152 0.62 23.17 16.48
N PRO A 153 -0.66 23.58 16.59
CA PRO A 153 -1.79 22.77 16.14
C PRO A 153 -1.74 22.49 14.63
N ALA A 154 -2.19 21.29 14.25
CA ALA A 154 -2.44 20.97 12.86
C ALA A 154 -3.79 21.54 12.39
N ALA A 155 -3.96 21.65 11.08
CA ALA A 155 -5.15 22.21 10.45
C ALA A 155 -6.45 21.49 10.85
N TRP A 156 -6.41 20.18 11.12
CA TRP A 156 -7.58 19.44 11.60
C TRP A 156 -8.05 19.91 12.97
N SER A 157 -7.13 20.20 13.90
CA SER A 157 -7.46 20.71 15.23
C SER A 157 -8.09 22.10 15.12
N LEU A 158 -7.50 22.99 14.30
CA LEU A 158 -8.04 24.32 14.06
C LEU A 158 -9.45 24.28 13.45
N LEU A 159 -9.72 23.33 12.55
CA LEU A 159 -11.05 23.16 11.98
C LEU A 159 -12.04 22.61 13.01
N GLU A 160 -11.64 21.67 13.87
CA GLU A 160 -12.49 21.16 14.95
C GLU A 160 -12.86 22.26 15.97
N ASP A 161 -11.92 23.14 16.31
CA ASP A 161 -12.15 24.28 17.21
C ASP A 161 -13.23 25.25 16.68
N THR A 162 -13.47 25.27 15.36
CA THR A 162 -14.57 26.04 14.75
C THR A 162 -15.93 25.32 14.77
N GLY A 163 -16.01 24.16 15.43
CA GLY A 163 -17.20 23.32 15.51
C GLY A 163 -17.40 22.40 14.31
N ARG A 164 -16.40 22.24 13.42
CA ARG A 164 -16.50 21.31 12.29
C ARG A 164 -16.25 19.89 12.77
N LYS A 165 -17.03 18.94 12.25
CA LYS A 165 -16.75 17.52 12.39
C LYS A 165 -15.61 17.12 11.46
N VAL A 166 -14.52 16.60 12.02
CA VAL A 166 -13.30 16.28 11.27
C VAL A 166 -13.03 14.78 11.28
N VAL A 167 -12.59 14.26 10.14
CA VAL A 167 -12.09 12.89 10.00
C VAL A 167 -10.64 12.94 9.53
N VAL A 168 -9.77 12.18 10.17
CA VAL A 168 -8.37 11.99 9.80
C VAL A 168 -8.13 10.52 9.54
N LEU A 169 -7.85 10.16 8.29
CA LEU A 169 -7.64 8.80 7.83
C LEU A 169 -6.20 8.63 7.33
N SER A 170 -5.46 7.77 8.02
CA SER A 170 -4.10 7.32 7.69
C SER A 170 -3.04 8.42 7.59
N MET A 171 -3.27 9.58 8.22
CA MET A 171 -2.41 10.75 8.07
C MET A 171 -1.14 10.67 8.94
N PRO A 172 0.07 10.84 8.38
CA PRO A 172 1.29 10.95 9.18
C PRO A 172 1.21 12.14 10.16
N GLY A 173 1.67 11.95 11.40
CA GLY A 173 1.57 12.99 12.42
C GLY A 173 0.20 13.11 13.09
N SER A 174 -0.81 12.31 12.75
CA SER A 174 -2.14 12.46 13.36
C SER A 174 -2.29 11.78 14.72
N THR A 175 -1.28 11.02 15.16
CA THR A 175 -1.37 10.18 16.35
C THR A 175 -0.23 10.43 17.34
N PRO A 176 -0.47 10.40 18.67
CA PRO A 176 -1.75 10.17 19.35
C PRO A 176 -2.85 11.15 18.93
N PRO A 177 -4.12 10.71 18.79
CA PRO A 177 -5.20 11.54 18.28
C PRO A 177 -5.39 12.83 19.07
N GLU A 178 -5.55 13.95 18.37
CA GLU A 178 -5.75 15.28 18.96
C GLU A 178 -7.21 15.75 18.95
N LEU A 179 -8.08 15.03 18.22
CA LEU A 179 -9.48 15.41 18.02
C LEU A 179 -10.35 14.99 19.20
N ALA A 180 -11.21 15.90 19.67
CA ALA A 180 -12.14 15.67 20.76
C ALA A 180 -13.47 15.02 20.30
N ASN A 181 -13.98 15.44 19.13
CA ASN A 181 -15.28 15.04 18.59
C ASN A 181 -15.19 14.40 17.19
N GLY A 182 -14.01 14.46 16.58
CA GLY A 182 -13.72 13.85 15.29
C GLY A 182 -13.33 12.37 15.36
N VAL A 183 -12.91 11.85 14.22
CA VAL A 183 -12.42 10.47 14.07
C VAL A 183 -10.98 10.50 13.57
N THR A 184 -10.11 9.72 14.20
CA THR A 184 -8.74 9.48 13.76
C THR A 184 -8.53 7.98 13.58
N ILE A 185 -8.20 7.57 12.36
CA ILE A 185 -7.75 6.21 12.04
C ILE A 185 -6.26 6.32 11.74
N ARG A 186 -5.46 5.64 12.55
CA ARG A 186 -4.01 5.61 12.42
C ARG A 186 -3.62 4.87 11.13
N GLY A 187 -2.73 5.48 10.37
CA GLY A 187 -2.10 4.84 9.21
C GLY A 187 -0.60 4.70 9.40
N ARG A 188 0.10 4.48 8.28
CA ARG A 188 1.56 4.34 8.30
C ARG A 188 2.26 5.48 9.05
N TRP A 189 3.31 5.11 9.81
CA TRP A 189 4.15 6.01 10.62
C TRP A 189 3.53 6.59 11.89
N GLY A 190 2.27 6.27 12.22
CA GLY A 190 1.58 6.86 13.36
C GLY A 190 2.07 6.47 14.77
N GLY A 191 2.88 5.41 14.92
CA GLY A 191 3.52 5.05 16.20
C GLY A 191 2.57 4.93 17.41
N TRP A 192 1.30 4.58 17.19
CA TRP A 192 0.23 4.58 18.19
C TRP A 192 -0.68 3.36 18.01
N GLY A 193 -1.03 2.71 19.12
CA GLY A 193 -1.81 1.46 19.12
C GLY A 193 -1.02 0.22 18.70
N ALA A 194 -1.74 -0.89 18.60
CA ALA A 194 -1.26 -2.19 18.15
C ALA A 194 -1.15 -2.23 16.62
N ASP A 195 0.08 -2.18 16.12
CA ASP A 195 0.40 -2.25 14.71
C ASP A 195 0.99 -3.60 14.33
N PHE A 196 0.44 -4.21 13.28
CA PHE A 196 0.83 -5.52 12.78
C PHE A 196 1.13 -5.46 11.28
N PRO A 197 2.32 -4.97 10.89
CA PRO A 197 2.74 -5.04 9.50
C PRO A 197 2.65 -6.46 8.95
N ALA A 198 2.27 -6.60 7.69
CA ALA A 198 2.22 -7.91 7.07
C ALA A 198 3.63 -8.55 7.02
N LEU A 199 3.68 -9.87 7.21
CA LEU A 199 4.91 -10.66 7.29
C LEU A 199 5.15 -11.45 6.00
N LEU A 200 6.39 -11.86 5.82
CA LEU A 200 6.83 -12.69 4.72
C LEU A 200 7.66 -13.84 5.30
N PHE A 201 7.38 -15.07 4.88
CA PHE A 201 8.09 -16.26 5.35
C PHE A 201 8.82 -16.94 4.19
N GLU A 202 10.08 -17.30 4.41
CA GLU A 202 10.93 -18.04 3.47
C GLU A 202 11.62 -19.18 4.23
N ASN A 203 11.97 -20.26 3.53
CA ASN A 203 12.84 -21.27 4.10
C ASN A 203 14.23 -20.69 4.41
N ALA A 204 14.86 -21.17 5.47
CA ALA A 204 16.18 -20.70 5.89
C ALA A 204 17.25 -20.98 4.83
N ASP A 205 17.74 -19.91 4.19
CA ASP A 205 18.89 -19.94 3.28
C ASP A 205 20.03 -19.04 3.82
N PRO A 206 21.20 -19.61 4.19
CA PRO A 206 22.34 -18.86 4.69
C PRO A 206 22.90 -17.78 3.74
N GLU A 207 22.77 -17.94 2.43
CA GLU A 207 23.20 -16.92 1.46
C GLU A 207 22.23 -15.74 1.46
N ARG A 208 20.94 -16.03 1.37
CA ARG A 208 19.86 -15.03 1.47
C ARG A 208 19.92 -14.24 2.77
N GLN A 209 20.05 -14.93 3.89
CA GLN A 209 20.18 -14.33 5.22
C GLN A 209 21.41 -13.40 5.31
N ARG A 210 22.56 -13.82 4.75
CA ARG A 210 23.76 -12.97 4.69
C ARG A 210 23.54 -11.73 3.83
N SER A 211 22.86 -11.86 2.69
CA SER A 211 22.54 -10.73 1.81
C SER A 211 21.62 -9.72 2.49
N LEU A 212 20.50 -10.18 3.08
CA LEU A 212 19.58 -9.32 3.81
C LEU A 212 20.23 -8.71 5.06
N GLY A 213 21.03 -9.48 5.79
CA GLY A 213 21.76 -9.01 6.97
C GLY A 213 22.81 -7.93 6.67
N ARG A 214 23.41 -7.92 5.47
CA ARG A 214 24.28 -6.80 5.03
C ARG A 214 23.48 -5.54 4.74
N LEU A 215 22.33 -5.68 4.08
CA LEU A 215 21.43 -4.56 3.77
C LEU A 215 20.83 -3.94 5.04
N SER A 216 20.46 -4.77 6.02
CA SER A 216 19.85 -4.29 7.26
C SER A 216 20.78 -3.42 8.10
N ARG A 217 22.07 -3.75 8.13
CA ARG A 217 23.12 -2.98 8.83
C ARG A 217 23.35 -1.58 8.28
N LEU A 218 23.04 -1.35 7.00
CA LEU A 218 23.36 -0.09 6.33
C LEU A 218 22.21 0.92 6.36
N PHE A 219 20.94 0.48 6.38
CA PHE A 219 19.80 1.40 6.22
C PHE A 219 18.46 0.97 6.87
N MET A 220 18.40 -0.08 7.71
CA MET A 220 17.11 -0.62 8.18
C MET A 220 17.01 -0.62 9.71
N LEU A 221 16.73 0.54 10.31
CA LEU A 221 16.36 0.67 11.73
C LEU A 221 14.88 0.28 11.98
N SER A 222 14.38 -0.73 11.28
CA SER A 222 12.96 -1.12 11.30
C SER A 222 12.80 -2.58 11.71
N THR A 223 11.57 -2.99 12.00
CA THR A 223 11.20 -4.37 12.32
C THR A 223 11.59 -5.30 11.18
N GLU A 224 12.15 -6.46 11.52
CA GLU A 224 12.39 -7.53 10.56
C GLU A 224 11.04 -8.16 10.17
N LEU A 225 10.66 -8.04 8.90
CA LEU A 225 9.37 -8.49 8.38
C LEU A 225 9.48 -9.77 7.53
N THR A 226 10.67 -10.06 7.02
CA THR A 226 10.99 -11.36 6.42
C THR A 226 11.43 -12.29 7.54
N ARG A 227 10.77 -13.43 7.69
CA ARG A 227 11.05 -14.45 8.69
C ARG A 227 11.56 -15.70 8.00
N PHE A 228 12.76 -16.12 8.36
CA PHE A 228 13.31 -17.38 7.90
C PHE A 228 12.91 -18.50 8.85
N VAL A 229 12.35 -19.58 8.29
CA VAL A 229 11.91 -20.76 9.04
C VAL A 229 12.59 -22.01 8.49
N THR A 230 12.81 -23.01 9.33
CA THR A 230 13.39 -24.30 8.92
C THR A 230 12.27 -25.31 8.77
N PRO A 231 11.96 -25.78 7.54
CA PRO A 231 10.89 -26.74 7.33
C PRO A 231 11.31 -28.15 7.75
N GLU A 232 10.42 -28.87 8.42
CA GLU A 232 10.61 -30.26 8.85
C GLU A 232 10.05 -31.21 7.78
N LEU A 233 10.82 -32.20 7.37
CA LEU A 233 10.32 -33.22 6.43
C LEU A 233 9.31 -34.13 7.14
N THR A 234 8.23 -34.44 6.45
CA THR A 234 7.22 -35.35 7.00
C THR A 234 7.77 -36.78 7.06
N ALA A 235 7.80 -37.33 8.27
CA ALA A 235 8.28 -38.69 8.50
C ALA A 235 7.30 -39.75 7.94
N PRO A 236 7.76 -40.95 7.56
CA PRO A 236 6.90 -42.02 7.04
C PRO A 236 5.78 -42.46 8.00
N ASP A 237 5.99 -42.27 9.31
CA ASP A 237 5.11 -42.61 10.42
C ASP A 237 4.36 -41.40 11.00
N ALA A 238 4.36 -40.27 10.29
CA ALA A 238 3.70 -39.05 10.74
C ALA A 238 2.20 -39.26 11.05
N PRO A 239 1.64 -38.47 11.99
CA PRO A 239 0.22 -38.51 12.34
C PRO A 239 -0.69 -38.46 11.11
N SER A 240 -1.91 -39.01 11.22
CA SER A 240 -2.82 -39.11 10.07
C SER A 240 -3.15 -37.77 9.42
N TYR A 241 -3.10 -36.67 10.17
CA TYR A 241 -3.33 -35.32 9.65
C TYR A 241 -2.16 -34.77 8.83
N ASP A 242 -0.95 -35.32 8.98
CA ASP A 242 0.24 -34.96 8.18
C ASP A 242 0.43 -35.89 6.97
N LYS A 243 -0.37 -36.96 6.86
CA LYS A 243 -0.31 -37.90 5.73
C LYS A 243 -0.68 -37.17 4.44
N GLY A 244 0.32 -36.88 3.61
CA GLY A 244 0.19 -36.14 2.34
C GLY A 244 1.01 -34.85 2.30
N ALA A 245 1.43 -34.33 3.46
CA ALA A 245 2.44 -33.28 3.52
C ALA A 245 3.83 -33.86 3.21
N ARG A 246 4.64 -33.12 2.45
CA ARG A 246 6.05 -33.43 2.18
C ARG A 246 6.97 -32.78 3.21
N TYR A 247 6.58 -31.60 3.66
CA TYR A 247 7.23 -30.87 4.75
C TYR A 247 6.20 -30.01 5.49
N SER A 248 6.56 -29.56 6.68
CA SER A 248 5.81 -28.60 7.47
C SER A 248 6.72 -27.49 8.00
N ALA A 249 6.17 -26.28 8.18
CA ALA A 249 6.86 -25.16 8.79
C ALA A 249 5.89 -24.41 9.70
N LYS A 250 6.34 -24.11 10.92
CA LYS A 250 5.61 -23.26 11.87
C LYS A 250 5.90 -21.80 11.57
N LEU A 251 4.84 -21.01 11.35
CA LEU A 251 4.91 -19.60 11.06
C LEU A 251 4.33 -18.83 12.26
N ASP A 252 5.16 -18.10 12.97
CA ASP A 252 4.74 -17.23 14.08
C ASP A 252 4.31 -15.86 13.53
N VAL A 253 3.01 -15.59 13.60
CA VAL A 253 2.40 -14.31 13.20
C VAL A 253 2.00 -13.55 14.46
N TYR A 254 2.96 -12.85 15.05
CA TYR A 254 2.74 -12.04 16.25
C TYR A 254 2.12 -12.86 17.41
N GLY A 255 2.68 -14.01 17.74
CA GLY A 255 2.17 -14.92 18.77
C GLY A 255 1.12 -15.93 18.27
N HIS A 256 0.54 -15.70 17.10
CA HIS A 256 -0.39 -16.63 16.48
C HIS A 256 0.35 -17.66 15.63
N GLU A 257 0.33 -18.94 16.03
CA GLU A 257 0.99 -20.03 15.29
C GLU A 257 0.14 -20.49 14.10
N VAL A 258 0.73 -20.46 12.90
CA VAL A 258 0.16 -21.04 11.67
C VAL A 258 1.09 -22.14 11.17
N LEU A 259 0.57 -23.35 11.01
CA LEU A 259 1.29 -24.47 10.42
C LEU A 259 1.10 -24.45 8.90
N ALA A 260 2.18 -24.29 8.14
CA ALA A 260 2.18 -24.37 6.68
C ALA A 260 2.75 -25.71 6.21
N GLN A 261 2.01 -26.44 5.38
CA GLN A 261 2.38 -27.78 4.91
C GLN A 261 2.49 -27.81 3.38
N GLY A 262 3.67 -28.18 2.87
CA GLY A 262 3.86 -28.39 1.44
C GLY A 262 3.20 -29.70 1.00
N VAL A 263 2.28 -29.64 0.04
CA VAL A 263 1.55 -30.80 -0.47
C VAL A 263 1.75 -30.95 -1.98
N ASP A 264 1.52 -32.17 -2.47
CA ASP A 264 1.60 -32.58 -3.87
C ASP A 264 0.19 -33.00 -4.30
N GLN A 265 -0.54 -32.08 -4.91
CA GLN A 265 -1.96 -32.26 -5.25
C GLN A 265 -2.13 -33.09 -6.53
N ASP A 266 -1.21 -32.96 -7.48
CA ASP A 266 -1.28 -33.68 -8.75
C ASP A 266 -0.56 -35.05 -8.75
N GLY A 267 0.21 -35.34 -7.70
CA GLY A 267 0.91 -36.60 -7.48
C GLY A 267 2.18 -36.74 -8.33
N ASN A 268 2.73 -35.64 -8.84
CA ASN A 268 3.90 -35.65 -9.73
C ASN A 268 5.24 -35.81 -8.98
N GLY A 269 5.23 -35.82 -7.65
CA GLY A 269 6.41 -35.95 -6.82
C GLY A 269 7.03 -34.62 -6.36
N SER A 270 6.41 -33.48 -6.65
CA SER A 270 6.85 -32.13 -6.26
C SER A 270 5.77 -31.39 -5.47
N THR A 271 6.16 -30.39 -4.69
CA THR A 271 5.21 -29.56 -3.94
C THR A 271 4.60 -28.51 -4.87
N ASP A 272 3.29 -28.54 -5.04
CA ASP A 272 2.53 -27.64 -5.93
C ASP A 272 1.52 -26.75 -5.17
N ALA A 273 1.28 -27.02 -3.88
CA ALA A 273 0.44 -26.18 -3.03
C ALA A 273 0.90 -26.16 -1.55
N ILE A 274 0.41 -25.18 -0.80
CA ILE A 274 0.56 -25.08 0.66
C ILE A 274 -0.81 -25.21 1.33
N THR A 275 -0.93 -26.14 2.28
CA THR A 275 -2.05 -26.18 3.23
C THR A 275 -1.66 -25.41 4.49
N PHE A 276 -2.38 -24.33 4.78
CA PHE A 276 -2.31 -23.58 6.03
C PHE A 276 -3.27 -24.19 7.04
N ARG A 277 -2.79 -24.38 8.26
CA ARG A 277 -3.53 -24.86 9.43
C ARG A 277 -3.31 -23.93 10.60
N HIS A 278 -4.38 -23.55 11.28
CA HIS A 278 -4.29 -22.75 12.49
C HIS A 278 -5.56 -22.90 13.33
N GLU A 279 -5.45 -22.58 14.61
CA GLU A 279 -6.62 -22.45 15.48
C GLU A 279 -7.33 -21.13 15.17
N GLN A 280 -8.65 -21.18 14.99
CA GLN A 280 -9.42 -19.97 14.75
C GLN A 280 -9.75 -19.29 16.08
N ALA A 281 -9.63 -17.96 16.13
CA ALA A 281 -10.08 -17.22 17.31
C ALA A 281 -11.57 -17.48 17.59
N GLY A 282 -11.86 -17.98 18.80
CA GLY A 282 -13.22 -18.26 19.27
C GLY A 282 -13.82 -19.61 18.86
N ASP A 283 -13.08 -20.47 18.14
CA ASP A 283 -13.51 -21.84 17.79
C ASP A 283 -12.37 -22.84 18.05
N PRO A 284 -12.55 -23.87 18.90
CA PRO A 284 -11.52 -24.88 19.15
C PRO A 284 -11.23 -25.81 17.94
N GLY A 285 -11.86 -25.60 16.78
CA GLY A 285 -11.56 -26.29 15.54
C GLY A 285 -10.34 -25.74 14.78
N GLU A 286 -9.55 -26.65 14.20
CA GLU A 286 -8.46 -26.30 13.27
C GLU A 286 -9.04 -25.89 11.90
N THR A 287 -8.73 -24.68 11.45
CA THR A 287 -9.12 -24.19 10.12
C THR A 287 -8.03 -24.55 9.11
N THR A 288 -8.44 -24.97 7.92
CA THR A 288 -7.54 -25.36 6.82
C THR A 288 -7.79 -24.52 5.57
N SER A 289 -6.71 -24.14 4.87
CA SER A 289 -6.78 -23.50 3.55
C SER A 289 -5.65 -23.99 2.67
N THR A 290 -5.96 -24.57 1.52
CA THR A 290 -4.94 -25.04 0.57
C THR A 290 -4.85 -24.09 -0.61
N LEU A 291 -3.65 -23.58 -0.90
CA LEU A 291 -3.39 -22.56 -1.91
C LEU A 291 -2.25 -22.97 -2.83
N SER A 292 -2.45 -22.81 -4.13
CA SER A 292 -1.41 -22.88 -5.16
C SER A 292 -0.63 -21.55 -5.26
N PRO A 293 0.56 -21.52 -5.89
CA PRO A 293 1.29 -20.29 -6.15
C PRO A 293 0.44 -19.22 -6.85
N GLY A 294 0.48 -18.00 -6.33
CA GLY A 294 -0.30 -16.87 -6.81
C GLY A 294 -1.69 -16.72 -6.15
N GLU A 295 -2.18 -17.71 -5.42
CA GLU A 295 -3.52 -17.68 -4.81
C GLU A 295 -3.53 -17.00 -3.44
N TRP A 296 -4.69 -16.41 -3.09
CA TRP A 296 -4.95 -15.80 -1.78
C TRP A 296 -6.09 -16.54 -1.08
N SER A 297 -5.96 -16.77 0.22
CA SER A 297 -7.09 -17.25 1.03
C SER A 297 -8.17 -16.17 1.21
N ALA A 298 -9.30 -16.58 1.77
CA ALA A 298 -10.20 -15.66 2.47
C ALA A 298 -9.52 -15.09 3.73
N TRP A 299 -10.11 -14.04 4.32
CA TRP A 299 -9.72 -13.57 5.64
C TRP A 299 -10.20 -14.57 6.70
N VAL A 300 -9.31 -14.95 7.62
CA VAL A 300 -9.59 -15.89 8.71
C VAL A 300 -9.36 -15.22 10.07
N PRO A 301 -10.24 -15.40 11.07
CA PRO A 301 -10.06 -14.79 12.39
C PRO A 301 -8.79 -15.28 13.10
N ALA A 302 -8.11 -14.37 13.80
CA ALA A 302 -6.93 -14.67 14.62
C ALA A 302 -6.88 -13.77 15.86
N THR A 303 -6.10 -14.20 16.86
CA THR A 303 -5.76 -13.41 18.03
C THR A 303 -4.26 -13.19 18.02
N LEU A 304 -3.83 -11.92 18.11
CA LEU A 304 -2.42 -11.54 18.00
C LEU A 304 -1.93 -10.95 19.32
N ASP A 305 -0.67 -11.20 19.64
CA ASP A 305 -0.01 -10.67 20.81
C ASP A 305 0.61 -9.30 20.53
N TRP A 306 0.23 -8.33 21.35
CA TRP A 306 0.85 -7.01 21.38
C TRP A 306 1.17 -6.60 22.82
N LYS A 307 2.46 -6.65 23.18
CA LYS A 307 2.95 -6.25 24.52
C LYS A 307 2.18 -6.93 25.67
N ALA A 308 1.98 -8.25 25.55
CA ALA A 308 1.21 -9.09 26.49
C ALA A 308 -0.29 -8.74 26.57
N GLN A 309 -0.84 -8.13 25.53
CA GLN A 309 -2.28 -7.97 25.31
C GLN A 309 -2.68 -8.75 24.07
N GLU A 310 -3.80 -9.45 24.16
CA GLU A 310 -4.42 -10.13 23.02
C GLU A 310 -5.26 -9.14 22.22
N VAL A 311 -5.01 -9.06 20.92
CA VAL A 311 -5.73 -8.18 20.00
C VAL A 311 -6.46 -9.04 18.96
N PRO A 312 -7.80 -9.03 18.94
CA PRO A 312 -8.57 -9.68 17.88
C PRO A 312 -8.25 -9.08 16.51
N SER A 313 -8.00 -9.94 15.53
CA SER A 313 -7.62 -9.56 14.17
C SER A 313 -8.07 -10.62 13.17
N ALA A 314 -7.60 -10.53 11.93
CA ALA A 314 -7.76 -11.54 10.91
C ALA A 314 -6.49 -11.65 10.06
N LEU A 315 -6.22 -12.84 9.56
CA LEU A 315 -5.09 -13.14 8.68
C LEU A 315 -5.59 -13.41 7.26
N ARG A 316 -4.72 -13.16 6.28
CA ARG A 316 -4.92 -13.58 4.90
C ARG A 316 -3.63 -14.16 4.35
N PHE A 317 -3.68 -15.39 3.87
CA PHE A 317 -2.53 -16.15 3.40
C PHE A 317 -2.36 -16.03 1.90
N HIS A 318 -1.12 -16.05 1.44
CA HIS A 318 -0.76 -16.08 0.03
C HIS A 318 0.53 -16.85 -0.20
N VAL A 319 0.52 -17.73 -1.18
CA VAL A 319 1.71 -18.42 -1.66
C VAL A 319 2.29 -17.59 -2.78
N VAL A 320 3.39 -16.88 -2.53
CA VAL A 320 4.05 -16.05 -3.55
C VAL A 320 4.73 -16.95 -4.59
N ARG A 321 5.47 -17.97 -4.12
CA ARG A 321 6.12 -18.98 -4.96
C ARG A 321 6.36 -20.27 -4.19
N LEU A 322 6.46 -21.34 -4.95
CA LEU A 322 7.02 -22.62 -4.56
C LEU A 322 8.16 -22.94 -5.50
N GLY A 323 9.29 -23.39 -4.96
CA GLY A 323 10.42 -23.90 -5.70
C GLY A 323 10.60 -25.39 -5.44
N ASP A 324 11.79 -25.90 -5.79
CA ASP A 324 12.10 -27.30 -5.58
C ASP A 324 12.26 -27.64 -4.09
N GLY A 325 11.77 -28.82 -3.69
CA GLY A 325 11.95 -29.33 -2.34
C GLY A 325 11.17 -28.53 -1.29
N GLN A 326 11.91 -27.80 -0.43
CA GLN A 326 11.37 -27.01 0.67
C GLN A 326 11.46 -25.49 0.41
N ASP A 327 11.81 -25.09 -0.83
CA ASP A 327 11.84 -23.68 -1.21
C ASP A 327 10.43 -23.12 -1.32
N PHE A 328 10.12 -22.12 -0.49
CA PHE A 328 8.84 -21.44 -0.54
C PHE A 328 8.97 -19.99 -0.14
N ARG A 329 7.96 -19.23 -0.56
CA ARG A 329 7.77 -17.86 -0.13
C ARG A 329 6.30 -17.60 0.11
N ILE A 330 5.98 -17.26 1.34
CA ILE A 330 4.60 -17.07 1.82
C ILE A 330 4.45 -15.65 2.32
N ARG A 331 3.36 -14.98 1.91
CA ARG A 331 2.96 -13.66 2.38
C ARG A 331 1.75 -13.81 3.30
N ILE A 332 1.79 -13.20 4.48
CA ILE A 332 0.65 -13.16 5.40
C ILE A 332 0.27 -11.70 5.66
N LEU A 333 -0.91 -11.30 5.19
CA LEU A 333 -1.52 -10.03 5.57
C LEU A 333 -2.23 -10.15 6.90
N VAL A 334 -2.26 -9.03 7.62
CA VAL A 334 -2.90 -8.90 8.92
C VAL A 334 -3.91 -7.76 8.85
N ASP A 335 -5.11 -7.96 9.41
CA ASP A 335 -6.05 -6.87 9.64
C ASP A 335 -5.48 -5.92 10.69
N THR A 336 -5.00 -4.78 10.21
CA THR A 336 -4.35 -3.78 11.06
C THR A 336 -5.36 -2.88 11.77
N LEU A 337 -6.65 -2.96 11.45
CA LEU A 337 -7.69 -2.18 12.11
C LEU A 337 -7.99 -2.82 13.46
N ASN A 338 -8.02 -2.01 14.51
CA ASN A 338 -8.43 -2.39 15.86
C ASN A 338 -8.78 -1.13 16.67
N ASP A 339 -9.28 -1.34 17.88
CA ASP A 339 -9.74 -0.29 18.79
C ASP A 339 -8.61 0.58 19.35
N THR A 340 -7.38 0.07 19.41
CA THR A 340 -6.21 0.81 19.91
C THR A 340 -5.59 1.75 18.86
N VAL A 341 -5.97 1.59 17.59
CA VAL A 341 -5.45 2.36 16.45
C VAL A 341 -6.52 3.27 15.84
N THR A 342 -7.66 3.36 16.50
CA THR A 342 -8.82 4.13 16.07
C THR A 342 -9.33 4.96 17.24
N GLN A 343 -9.58 6.24 17.02
CA GLN A 343 -10.21 7.12 18.00
C GLN A 343 -11.43 7.80 17.39
N PRO A 344 -12.65 7.63 17.94
CA PRO A 344 -12.96 6.79 19.08
C PRO A 344 -12.84 5.29 18.75
N ALA A 345 -12.41 4.48 19.72
CA ALA A 345 -12.21 3.03 19.61
C ALA A 345 -13.33 2.27 18.89
N ARG A 346 -14.60 2.58 19.20
CA ARG A 346 -15.80 1.96 18.60
C ARG A 346 -15.88 2.10 17.08
N GLU A 347 -15.16 3.04 16.48
CA GLU A 347 -15.19 3.24 15.03
C GLU A 347 -14.44 2.13 14.30
N ALA A 348 -13.57 1.37 14.98
CA ALA A 348 -12.85 0.25 14.37
C ALA A 348 -13.81 -0.85 13.87
N ASP A 349 -14.72 -1.33 14.71
CA ASP A 349 -15.65 -2.41 14.35
C ASP A 349 -16.67 -1.96 13.32
N ALA A 350 -17.15 -0.73 13.48
CA ALA A 350 -17.97 -0.02 12.53
C ALA A 350 -17.34 0.04 11.13
N LEU A 351 -16.11 0.52 11.04
CA LEU A 351 -15.39 0.64 9.77
C LEU A 351 -15.06 -0.74 9.21
N ARG A 352 -14.76 -1.74 10.05
CA ARG A 352 -14.54 -3.12 9.62
C ARG A 352 -15.81 -3.74 9.03
N ALA A 353 -16.99 -3.44 9.56
CA ALA A 353 -18.26 -3.94 9.01
C ALA A 353 -18.52 -3.40 7.60
N ASP A 354 -18.20 -2.13 7.35
CA ASP A 354 -18.47 -1.46 6.07
C ASP A 354 -17.35 -1.67 5.04
N ALA A 355 -16.10 -1.57 5.47
CA ALA A 355 -14.89 -1.59 4.65
C ALA A 355 -14.09 -2.90 4.75
N GLY A 356 -14.51 -3.86 5.57
CA GLY A 356 -13.76 -5.09 5.81
C GLY A 356 -12.41 -4.88 6.50
N PRO A 357 -11.58 -5.93 6.57
CA PRO A 357 -10.23 -5.86 7.14
C PRO A 357 -9.35 -4.80 6.48
N MET A 358 -8.55 -4.10 7.28
CA MET A 358 -7.70 -3.00 6.82
C MET A 358 -6.39 -3.48 6.21
N VAL A 359 -6.23 -3.11 4.95
CA VAL A 359 -4.95 -3.09 4.24
C VAL A 359 -4.62 -1.62 3.98
N ASP A 360 -3.86 -0.98 4.87
CA ASP A 360 -3.62 0.47 4.75
C ASP A 360 -2.62 0.82 3.64
N PHE A 361 -1.56 0.02 3.51
CA PHE A 361 -0.48 0.22 2.53
C PHE A 361 0.10 -1.13 2.08
N VAL A 362 0.84 -1.13 0.95
CA VAL A 362 1.43 -2.33 0.37
C VAL A 362 2.91 -2.39 0.62
N ASP A 363 3.47 -3.50 1.08
CA ASP A 363 4.93 -3.57 1.34
C ASP A 363 5.35 -2.57 2.45
N ASN A 364 6.42 -2.83 3.19
CA ASN A 364 6.83 -1.93 4.27
C ASN A 364 8.30 -1.53 4.11
N PHE A 365 8.84 -0.74 5.03
CA PHE A 365 10.27 -0.47 5.08
C PHE A 365 10.93 -1.38 6.13
N PRO A 366 11.91 -2.21 5.75
CA PRO A 366 12.45 -2.37 4.40
C PRO A 366 11.52 -3.12 3.43
N ALA A 367 11.65 -2.81 2.13
CA ALA A 367 10.82 -3.43 1.08
C ALA A 367 11.00 -4.95 1.07
N GLN A 368 9.88 -5.66 1.12
CA GLN A 368 9.74 -7.11 1.21
C GLN A 368 9.49 -7.73 -0.15
N LEU A 369 8.68 -7.08 -0.99
CA LEU A 369 8.18 -7.63 -2.26
C LEU A 369 9.07 -7.21 -3.43
N ILE A 370 10.36 -7.48 -3.34
CA ILE A 370 11.35 -6.95 -4.29
C ILE A 370 12.41 -7.98 -4.72
N HIS A 371 12.21 -9.26 -4.50
CA HIS A 371 13.30 -10.24 -4.62
C HIS A 371 13.10 -11.22 -5.77
N TYR A 372 11.86 -11.67 -5.98
CA TYR A 372 11.51 -12.63 -7.02
C TYR A 372 10.56 -12.00 -8.04
N PRO A 373 10.53 -12.46 -9.31
CA PRO A 373 9.55 -11.98 -10.28
C PRO A 373 8.09 -12.07 -9.78
N GLU A 374 7.76 -13.12 -9.03
CA GLU A 374 6.43 -13.35 -8.48
C GLU A 374 6.01 -12.28 -7.46
N ASP A 375 6.97 -11.65 -6.77
CA ASP A 375 6.71 -10.53 -5.85
C ASP A 375 6.03 -9.36 -6.54
N GLN A 376 6.28 -9.15 -7.84
CA GLN A 376 5.62 -8.09 -8.60
C GLN A 376 4.11 -8.26 -8.59
N SER A 377 3.64 -9.49 -8.80
CA SER A 377 2.22 -9.81 -8.81
C SER A 377 1.62 -9.59 -7.42
N THR A 378 2.28 -10.10 -6.37
CA THR A 378 1.87 -9.91 -4.97
C THR A 378 1.79 -8.42 -4.61
N PHE A 379 2.80 -7.63 -4.98
CA PHE A 379 2.85 -6.19 -4.73
C PHE A 379 1.67 -5.46 -5.41
N LEU A 380 1.41 -5.74 -6.69
CA LEU A 380 0.28 -5.12 -7.39
C LEU A 380 -1.08 -5.54 -6.83
N GLN A 381 -1.22 -6.77 -6.35
CA GLN A 381 -2.45 -7.25 -5.74
C GLN A 381 -2.69 -6.59 -4.37
N GLU A 382 -1.67 -6.52 -3.50
CA GLU A 382 -1.74 -5.85 -2.19
C GLU A 382 -1.98 -4.33 -2.34
N ALA A 383 -1.37 -3.69 -3.36
CA ALA A 383 -1.64 -2.28 -3.71
C ALA A 383 -3.13 -2.03 -4.04
N ARG A 384 -3.73 -2.92 -4.84
CA ARG A 384 -5.16 -2.86 -5.18
C ARG A 384 -6.05 -3.10 -3.96
N MET A 385 -5.69 -4.05 -3.09
CA MET A 385 -6.41 -4.27 -1.83
C MET A 385 -6.38 -3.01 -0.95
N SER A 386 -5.23 -2.33 -0.88
CA SER A 386 -5.10 -1.07 -0.15
C SER A 386 -5.98 0.04 -0.72
N TRP A 387 -5.95 0.26 -2.03
CA TRP A 387 -6.82 1.26 -2.67
C TRP A 387 -8.30 0.97 -2.49
N GLU A 388 -8.70 -0.29 -2.61
CA GLU A 388 -10.09 -0.71 -2.44
C GLU A 388 -10.57 -0.58 -0.99
N TRP A 389 -9.70 -0.88 -0.01
CA TRP A 389 -10.01 -0.64 1.39
C TRP A 389 -10.20 0.86 1.66
N HIS A 390 -9.26 1.70 1.24
CA HIS A 390 -9.36 3.16 1.39
C HIS A 390 -10.62 3.73 0.73
N ARG A 391 -10.97 3.24 -0.46
CA ARG A 391 -12.19 3.64 -1.18
C ARG A 391 -13.45 3.35 -0.36
N ARG A 392 -13.55 2.15 0.22
CA ARG A 392 -14.69 1.76 1.07
C ARG A 392 -14.68 2.47 2.42
N ALA A 393 -13.51 2.64 3.03
CA ALA A 393 -13.35 3.34 4.30
C ALA A 393 -13.79 4.81 4.19
N VAL A 394 -13.34 5.53 3.15
CA VAL A 394 -13.78 6.91 2.90
C VAL A 394 -15.29 6.98 2.70
N ALA A 395 -15.88 6.07 1.91
CA ALA A 395 -17.33 6.05 1.71
C ALA A 395 -18.11 5.85 3.03
N SER A 396 -17.69 4.87 3.85
CA SER A 396 -18.26 4.59 5.17
C SER A 396 -18.17 5.81 6.09
N LEU A 397 -16.99 6.44 6.17
CA LEU A 397 -16.77 7.61 7.02
C LEU A 397 -17.64 8.81 6.60
N TYR A 398 -17.88 8.99 5.29
CA TYR A 398 -18.78 10.03 4.79
C TYR A 398 -20.23 9.77 5.19
N GLU A 399 -20.69 8.54 5.02
CA GLU A 399 -22.07 8.13 5.33
C GLU A 399 -22.36 8.25 6.83
N ARG A 400 -21.43 7.76 7.67
CA ARG A 400 -21.59 7.73 9.13
C ARG A 400 -21.39 9.08 9.79
N HIS A 401 -20.40 9.84 9.32
CA HIS A 401 -19.99 11.04 10.02
C HIS A 401 -20.46 12.33 9.36
N GLN A 402 -20.75 12.35 8.06
CA GLN A 402 -21.02 13.59 7.31
C GLN A 402 -20.00 14.70 7.67
N PRO A 403 -18.69 14.42 7.54
CA PRO A 403 -17.66 15.31 8.04
C PRO A 403 -17.68 16.66 7.33
N GLY A 404 -17.39 17.74 8.07
CA GLY A 404 -17.15 19.06 7.49
C GLY A 404 -15.76 19.19 6.86
N ALA A 405 -14.80 18.37 7.30
CA ALA A 405 -13.46 18.27 6.73
C ALA A 405 -12.89 16.84 6.85
N VAL A 406 -12.18 16.39 5.82
CA VAL A 406 -11.50 15.09 5.77
C VAL A 406 -10.04 15.28 5.41
N PHE A 407 -9.14 14.71 6.21
CA PHE A 407 -7.71 14.63 5.96
C PHE A 407 -7.37 13.18 5.66
N HIS A 408 -6.95 12.89 4.43
CA HIS A 408 -6.76 11.53 3.96
C HIS A 408 -5.38 11.37 3.33
N ASN A 409 -4.62 10.40 3.81
CA ASN A 409 -3.36 9.98 3.19
C ASN A 409 -3.48 8.54 2.71
N ILE A 410 -2.75 8.26 1.63
CA ILE A 410 -2.35 6.90 1.27
C ILE A 410 -0.85 6.90 1.00
N TYR A 411 -0.17 5.83 1.38
CA TYR A 411 1.27 5.71 1.18
C TYR A 411 1.65 4.96 -0.11
N THR A 412 0.72 4.17 -0.66
CA THR A 412 0.92 3.32 -1.85
C THR A 412 1.54 4.03 -3.06
N PRO A 413 1.22 5.29 -3.41
CA PRO A 413 1.87 5.96 -4.53
C PRO A 413 3.39 6.06 -4.38
N ASN A 414 3.89 6.45 -3.19
CA ASN A 414 5.34 6.44 -2.91
C ASN A 414 5.92 5.04 -3.15
N GLN A 415 5.22 4.00 -2.75
CA GLN A 415 5.70 2.62 -2.86
C GLN A 415 5.72 2.15 -4.30
N MET A 416 4.72 2.50 -5.10
CA MET A 416 4.73 2.25 -6.54
C MET A 416 5.92 2.94 -7.21
N LEU A 417 6.14 4.24 -6.92
CA LEU A 417 7.20 5.05 -7.51
C LEU A 417 8.60 4.59 -7.08
N THR A 418 8.75 4.06 -5.86
CA THR A 418 10.03 3.56 -5.32
C THR A 418 10.22 2.05 -5.53
N SER A 419 9.19 1.34 -5.98
CA SER A 419 9.27 -0.10 -6.25
C SER A 419 10.28 -0.40 -7.37
N ARG A 420 10.89 -1.58 -7.31
CA ARG A 420 11.74 -2.08 -8.41
C ARG A 420 10.95 -2.47 -9.66
N TRP A 421 9.63 -2.46 -9.59
CA TRP A 421 8.72 -3.03 -10.60
C TRP A 421 8.19 -2.04 -11.61
N TRP A 422 8.37 -0.74 -11.38
CA TRP A 422 7.68 0.27 -12.19
C TRP A 422 8.59 1.38 -12.69
N MET A 423 9.01 2.31 -11.82
CA MET A 423 9.66 3.56 -12.20
C MET A 423 10.86 3.38 -13.14
N GLY A 424 11.71 2.40 -12.83
CA GLY A 424 12.91 2.11 -13.60
C GLY A 424 12.65 1.74 -15.07
N PHE A 425 11.46 1.24 -15.38
CA PHE A 425 11.07 0.84 -16.74
C PHE A 425 10.30 1.93 -17.49
N VAL A 426 9.68 2.88 -16.78
CA VAL A 426 8.82 3.90 -17.41
C VAL A 426 9.51 5.24 -17.63
N ASP A 427 10.56 5.56 -16.88
CA ASP A 427 11.38 6.76 -17.08
C ASP A 427 12.44 6.55 -18.19
N PRO A 428 12.38 7.26 -19.33
CA PRO A 428 13.37 7.15 -20.40
C PRO A 428 14.80 7.50 -19.99
N LYS A 429 15.00 8.24 -18.90
CA LYS A 429 16.33 8.57 -18.35
C LYS A 429 16.87 7.48 -17.43
N SER A 430 16.05 6.52 -17.03
CA SER A 430 16.47 5.40 -16.18
C SER A 430 17.41 4.47 -16.92
N ARG A 431 18.45 3.98 -16.20
CA ARG A 431 19.35 2.92 -16.72
C ARG A 431 18.63 1.61 -17.02
N ARG A 432 17.45 1.40 -16.43
CA ARG A 432 16.63 0.20 -16.58
C ARG A 432 15.57 0.32 -17.66
N TYR A 433 15.45 1.47 -18.34
CA TYR A 433 14.39 1.70 -19.34
C TYR A 433 14.40 0.66 -20.47
N GLY A 434 15.61 0.27 -20.90
CA GLY A 434 15.83 -0.73 -21.95
C GLY A 434 15.77 -2.19 -21.50
N ASP A 435 15.58 -2.46 -20.20
CA ASP A 435 15.50 -3.84 -19.67
C ASP A 435 14.24 -4.58 -20.12
N VAL A 436 13.23 -3.85 -20.58
CA VAL A 436 11.94 -4.37 -21.05
C VAL A 436 11.58 -3.79 -22.42
N ASP A 437 10.72 -4.48 -23.16
CA ASP A 437 10.24 -4.01 -24.46
C ASP A 437 9.13 -2.93 -24.32
N GLU A 438 8.76 -2.31 -25.44
CA GLU A 438 7.73 -1.27 -25.47
C GLU A 438 6.35 -1.80 -25.05
N ALA A 439 6.01 -3.02 -25.47
CA ALA A 439 4.75 -3.67 -25.10
C ALA A 439 4.64 -3.90 -23.58
N THR A 440 5.72 -4.31 -22.93
CA THR A 440 5.78 -4.47 -21.47
C THR A 440 5.70 -3.12 -20.76
N ARG A 441 6.41 -2.09 -21.24
CA ARG A 441 6.25 -0.73 -20.68
C ARG A 441 4.81 -0.22 -20.81
N ALA A 442 4.15 -0.45 -21.94
CA ALA A 442 2.77 -0.05 -22.15
C ALA A 442 1.81 -0.72 -21.15
N ARG A 443 2.01 -2.02 -20.87
CA ARG A 443 1.22 -2.77 -19.88
C ARG A 443 1.41 -2.30 -18.44
N LEU A 444 2.49 -1.58 -18.12
CA LEU A 444 2.69 -1.00 -16.79
C LEU A 444 1.80 0.22 -16.52
N TRP A 445 1.11 0.73 -17.54
CA TRP A 445 0.15 1.85 -17.44
C TRP A 445 -1.32 1.40 -17.42
N SER A 446 -1.58 0.14 -17.74
CA SER A 446 -2.91 -0.50 -17.73
C SER A 446 -3.13 -1.28 -16.45
#